data_AF-A0A392S407-F1
#
_entry.id   AF-A0A392S407-F1
#
_cell.length_a   1.000
_cell.length_b   1.000
_cell.length_c   1.000
_cell.angle_alpha   90.00
_cell.angle_beta   90.00
_cell.angle_gamma   90.00
#
_symmetry.space_group_name_H-M   'P 1'
#
loop_
_entity.id
_entity.type
_entity.pdbx_description
1 polymer ?
#
loop_
_entity_poly.entity_id
_entity_poly.type
_entity_poly.pdbx_seq_one_letter_code
_entity_poly.pdbx_strand_id
1 'polypeptide(L)' 'MKRVAVRIAKIVTGRDVVVSLIRWIPPKASFVKLNTDGVYKKNQIAGFGGVIHGNQGEWLG' A
#
# COMPACT_ATOMS: atom_id res chain seq x y z
N MET A 1 14.36 42.89 42.86
CA MET A 1 14.55 41.64 42.07
C MET A 1 13.56 41.66 40.91
N LYS A 2 14.03 41.64 39.65
CA LYS A 2 13.15 41.59 38.46
C LYS A 2 12.99 40.13 38.01
N ARG A 3 11.76 39.64 37.89
CA ARG A 3 11.46 38.34 37.28
C ARG A 3 11.33 38.52 35.78
N VAL A 4 12.06 37.74 34.99
CA VAL A 4 11.94 37.68 33.53
C VAL A 4 11.10 36.46 33.19
N ALA A 5 10.03 36.65 32.41
CA ALA A 5 9.20 35.56 31.93
C ALA A 5 9.84 34.93 30.67
N VAL A 6 10.18 33.65 30.74
CA VAL A 6 10.65 32.87 29.59
C VAL A 6 9.44 32.32 28.86
N ARG A 7 9.26 32.69 27.59
CA ARG A 7 8.24 32.07 26.72
C ARG A 7 8.75 30.69 26.29
N ILE A 8 8.03 29.64 26.69
CA ILE A 8 8.24 28.29 26.15
C ILE A 8 7.55 28.25 24.78
N ALA A 9 8.33 28.36 23.71
CA ALA A 9 7.81 28.15 22.37
C ALA A 9 7.46 26.66 22.21
N LYS A 10 6.19 26.36 21.91
CA LYS A 10 5.72 25.00 21.62
C LYS A 10 6.37 24.56 20.30
N ILE A 11 7.35 23.66 20.38
CA ILE A 11 7.99 23.07 19.20
C ILE A 11 6.92 22.22 18.50
N VAL A 12 6.35 22.75 17.42
CA VAL A 12 5.49 21.97 16.52
C VAL A 12 6.42 21.14 15.64
N THR A 13 6.58 19.86 15.96
CA THR A 13 7.28 18.92 15.09
C THR A 13 6.36 18.61 13.90
N GLY A 14 6.52 19.35 12.79
CA GLY A 14 5.91 18.97 11.52
C GLY A 14 6.46 17.61 11.10
N ARG A 15 5.58 16.64 10.81
CA ARG A 15 5.97 15.41 10.13
C ARG A 15 5.78 15.65 8.64
N ASP A 16 6.84 15.47 7.86
CA ASP A 16 6.72 15.45 6.40
C ASP A 16 5.92 14.22 5.99
N VAL A 17 4.74 14.45 5.41
CA VAL A 17 3.91 13.39 4.83
C VAL A 17 4.19 13.37 3.33
N VAL A 18 4.89 12.34 2.86
CA VAL A 18 5.12 12.11 1.43
C VAL A 18 3.97 11.29 0.86
N VAL A 19 3.22 11.88 -0.07
CA VAL A 19 2.20 11.15 -0.84
C VAL A 19 2.89 10.47 -2.03
N SER A 20 3.00 9.14 -1.97
CA SER A 20 3.48 8.33 -3.10
C SER A 20 2.30 7.78 -3.89
N LEU A 21 2.22 8.09 -5.18
CA LEU A 21 1.28 7.47 -6.10
C LEU A 21 1.77 6.05 -6.43
N ILE A 22 1.19 5.05 -5.78
CA ILE A 22 1.45 3.64 -6.11
C ILE A 22 0.71 3.34 -7.40
N ARG A 23 1.44 3.19 -8.50
CA ARG A 23 0.89 2.72 -9.77
C ARG A 23 1.20 1.26 -10.01
N TRP A 24 0.27 0.58 -10.66
CA TRP A 24 0.51 -0.73 -11.22
C TRP A 24 1.41 -0.60 -12.46
N ILE A 25 2.42 -1.48 -12.56
CA ILE A 25 3.33 -1.57 -13.70
C ILE A 25 3.22 -2.99 -14.26
N PRO A 26 2.93 -3.16 -15.57
CA PRO A 26 2.91 -4.47 -16.19
C PRO A 26 4.25 -5.21 -16.04
N PRO A 27 4.23 -6.55 -15.93
CA PRO A 27 5.46 -7.33 -15.87
C PRO A 27 6.22 -7.28 -17.22
N LYS A 28 7.51 -7.65 -17.19
CA LYS A 28 8.30 -7.79 -18.42
C LYS A 28 7.73 -8.91 -19.30
N ALA A 29 8.09 -8.90 -20.59
CA ALA A 29 7.78 -10.01 -21.49
C ALA A 29 8.23 -11.36 -20.89
N SER A 30 7.46 -12.42 -21.17
CA SER A 30 7.63 -13.77 -20.60
C SER A 30 7.33 -13.90 -19.11
N PHE A 31 6.79 -12.86 -18.46
CA PHE A 31 6.25 -12.93 -17.10
C PHE A 31 4.75 -12.59 -17.10
N VAL A 32 4.04 -13.17 -16.13
CA VAL A 32 2.64 -12.84 -15.83
C VAL A 32 2.55 -12.33 -14.40
N LYS A 33 1.53 -11.52 -14.13
CA LYS A 33 1.15 -11.17 -12.77
C LYS A 33 -0.04 -12.00 -12.34
N LEU A 34 0.16 -12.82 -11.32
CA LEU A 34 -0.91 -13.56 -10.64
C LEU A 34 -1.33 -12.79 -9.38
N ASN A 35 -2.58 -12.34 -9.36
CA ASN A 35 -3.21 -11.83 -8.14
C ASN A 35 -4.12 -12.93 -7.59
N THR A 36 -3.88 -13.38 -6.37
CA THR A 36 -4.76 -14.33 -5.67
C THR A 36 -5.57 -13.57 -4.63
N ASP A 37 -6.85 -13.92 -4.47
CA ASP A 37 -7.56 -13.51 -3.26
C ASP A 37 -7.15 -14.40 -2.08
N GLY A 38 -7.21 -13.82 -0.89
CA GLY A 38 -7.11 -14.60 0.33
C GLY A 38 -8.50 -15.13 0.66
N VAL A 39 -8.60 -16.42 0.99
CA VAL A 39 -9.85 -16.96 1.54
C VAL A 39 -9.59 -17.66 2.87
N TYR A 40 -10.49 -17.43 3.81
CA TYR A 40 -10.51 -18.13 5.08
C TYR A 40 -11.96 -18.49 5.44
N LYS A 41 -12.18 -19.76 5.79
CA LYS A 41 -13.46 -20.23 6.32
C LYS A 41 -13.20 -21.20 7.47
N LYS A 42 -13.69 -20.87 8.66
CA LYS A 42 -13.48 -21.70 9.86
C LYS A 42 -14.19 -23.04 9.72
N ASN A 43 -13.45 -24.13 9.89
CA ASN A 43 -13.92 -25.52 9.90
C ASN A 43 -14.72 -25.93 8.64
N GLN A 44 -14.49 -25.27 7.50
CA GLN A 44 -15.19 -25.55 6.24
C GLN A 44 -14.27 -25.30 5.05
N ILE A 45 -14.66 -25.85 3.89
CA ILE A 45 -13.97 -25.61 2.62
C ILE A 45 -14.23 -24.16 2.18
N ALA A 46 -13.14 -23.50 1.79
CA ALA A 46 -13.12 -22.15 1.25
C ALA A 46 -12.76 -22.21 -0.23
N GLY A 47 -13.53 -21.52 -1.09
CA GLY A 47 -13.17 -21.34 -2.50
C GLY A 47 -12.16 -20.20 -2.64
N PHE A 48 -11.18 -20.36 -3.52
CA PHE A 48 -10.18 -19.34 -3.81
C PHE A 48 -10.26 -18.96 -5.29
N GLY A 49 -9.82 -17.76 -5.61
CA GLY A 49 -9.82 -17.21 -6.95
C GLY A 49 -8.60 -16.36 -7.23
N GLY A 50 -8.49 -15.91 -8.46
CA GLY A 50 -7.42 -15.03 -8.86
C GLY A 50 -7.61 -14.50 -10.26
N VAL A 51 -6.78 -13.50 -10.59
CA VAL A 51 -6.72 -12.93 -11.93
C VAL A 51 -5.29 -12.98 -12.41
N ILE A 52 -5.11 -13.41 -13.65
CA ILE A 52 -3.82 -13.41 -14.34
C ILE A 52 -3.81 -12.21 -15.28
N HIS A 53 -2.78 -11.37 -15.15
CA HIS A 53 -2.52 -10.29 -16.09
C HIS A 53 -1.26 -10.59 -16.90
N GLY A 54 -1.33 -10.34 -18.21
CA GLY A 54 -0.18 -10.42 -19.10
C GLY A 54 0.70 -9.18 -19.05
N ASN A 55 1.67 -9.11 -19.95
CA ASN A 55 2.70 -8.07 -19.95
C ASN A 55 2.22 -6.72 -20.52
N GLN A 56 1.01 -6.66 -21.09
CA GLN A 56 0.35 -5.43 -21.51
C GLN A 56 -0.75 -5.00 -20.52
N GLY A 57 -0.96 -5.78 -19.46
CA GLY A 57 -2.07 -5.60 -18.51
C GLY A 57 -3.41 -6.14 -19.00
N GLU A 58 -3.39 -6.89 -20.10
CA GLU A 58 -4.49 -7.71 -20.55
C GLU A 58 -4.82 -8.81 -19.54
N TRP A 59 -6.09 -9.22 -19.51
CA TRP A 59 -6.52 -10.35 -18.69
C TRP A 59 -6.25 -11.64 -19.47
N LEU A 60 -5.69 -12.63 -18.78
CA LEU A 60 -5.42 -13.94 -19.36
C LEU A 60 -6.34 -14.97 -18.70
N GLY A 61 -7.32 -15.47 -19.46
CA GLY A 61 -8.30 -16.47 -19.01
C GLY A 61 -9.74 -15.96 -18.88
#